data_AF-A0A143Q8X9-F1
#
_entry.id   AF-A0A143Q8X9-F1
#
_cell.length_a   1.000
_cell.length_b   1.000
_cell.length_c   1.000
_cell.angle_alpha   90.00
_cell.angle_beta   90.00
_cell.angle_gamma   90.00
#
_symmetry.space_group_name_H-M   'P 1'
#
loop_
_entity.id
_entity.type
_entity.pdbx_description
1 polymer ?
#
loop_
_entity_poly.entity_id
_entity_poly.type
_entity_poly.pdbx_seq_one_letter_code
_entity_poly.pdbx_strand_id
1 'polypeptide(L)'
;MVETSGGGETWWEYLNRVTDKASQVEIARAAGVDPASVSRWKLGKNTPSADRVIAVARHFGRNPVEALVVAGYLEAGEVDATIELAASASALSDDELLTAIGRRLARAAASGHEAPRDDALRDDDALRDDDAPPPVSELHAARRAGS
;
A
#
# COMPACT_ATOMS: atom_id res chain seq x y z
N MET A 1 -7.53 7.00 26.44
CA MET A 1 -6.05 7.03 26.36
C MET A 1 -5.69 5.70 25.73
N VAL A 2 -5.45 5.68 24.41
CA VAL A 2 -5.29 4.42 23.68
C VAL A 2 -3.84 3.98 23.86
N GLU A 3 -3.64 2.95 24.69
CA GLU A 3 -2.39 2.23 24.83
C GLU A 3 -2.29 1.23 23.66
N THR A 4 -1.44 1.52 22.67
CA THR A 4 -1.08 0.56 21.63
C THR A 4 0.05 -0.31 22.15
N SER A 5 -0.27 -1.53 22.57
CA SER A 5 0.69 -2.58 22.88
C SER A 5 1.47 -3.01 21.64
N GLY A 6 2.64 -2.42 21.47
CA GLY A 6 3.82 -3.01 20.86
C GLY A 6 4.99 -2.37 21.61
N GLY A 7 5.82 -3.15 22.29
CA GLY A 7 6.93 -2.66 23.12
C GLY A 7 8.04 -2.03 22.28
N GLY A 8 7.72 -0.91 21.61
CA GLY A 8 8.58 -0.16 20.73
C GLY A 8 9.20 1.05 21.44
N GLU A 9 10.41 1.38 21.01
CA GLU A 9 11.19 2.55 21.44
C GLU A 9 10.35 3.84 21.37
N THR A 10 10.35 4.64 22.43
CA THR A 10 9.72 5.97 22.40
C THR A 10 10.50 6.92 21.50
N TRP A 11 9.84 7.98 20.99
CA TRP A 11 10.53 9.02 20.23
C TRP A 11 11.77 9.61 20.94
N TRP A 12 11.72 9.75 22.27
CA TRP A 12 12.87 10.26 23.02
C TRP A 12 14.02 9.25 23.13
N GLU A 13 13.71 7.96 23.30
CA GLU A 13 14.72 6.89 23.28
C GLU A 13 15.39 6.80 21.90
N TYR A 14 14.59 6.87 20.83
CA TYR A 14 15.06 6.95 19.45
C TYR A 14 16.02 8.11 19.25
N LEU A 15 15.64 9.30 19.69
CA LEU A 15 16.50 10.48 19.60
C LEU A 15 17.84 10.25 20.32
N ASN A 16 17.84 9.73 21.54
CA ASN A 16 19.09 9.48 22.25
C ASN A 16 19.98 8.46 21.54
N ARG A 17 19.38 7.42 20.95
CA ARG A 17 20.09 6.39 20.19
C ARG A 17 20.70 6.95 18.91
N VAL A 18 19.94 7.71 18.12
CA VAL A 18 20.40 8.14 16.78
C VAL A 18 21.29 9.37 16.79
N THR A 19 21.16 10.20 17.83
CA THR A 19 21.94 11.44 17.99
C THR A 19 23.19 11.27 18.84
N ASP A 20 23.48 10.05 19.31
CA ASP A 20 24.56 9.77 20.28
C ASP A 20 24.49 10.68 21.51
N LYS A 21 23.28 10.86 22.06
CA LYS A 21 22.99 11.74 23.20
C LYS A 21 23.38 13.21 22.97
N ALA A 22 23.19 13.72 21.74
CA ALA A 22 23.33 15.13 21.44
C ALA A 22 22.51 15.99 22.42
N SER A 23 22.97 17.22 22.63
CA SER A 23 22.29 18.16 23.52
C SER A 23 20.90 18.54 22.99
N GLN A 24 19.98 18.90 23.88
CA GLN A 24 18.66 19.38 23.48
C GLN A 24 18.72 20.60 22.55
N VAL A 25 19.79 21.41 22.66
CA VAL A 25 20.02 22.58 21.81
C VAL A 25 20.38 22.17 20.38
N GLU A 26 21.20 21.14 20.22
CA GLU A 26 21.55 20.59 18.90
C GLU A 26 20.34 19.95 18.23
N ILE A 27 19.55 19.17 19.00
CA ILE A 27 18.30 18.59 18.51
C ILE A 27 17.30 19.69 18.11
N ALA A 28 17.20 20.76 18.90
CA ALA A 28 16.32 21.89 18.59
C ALA A 28 16.74 22.60 17.30
N ARG A 29 18.05 22.84 17.13
CA ARG A 29 18.62 23.42 15.90
C ARG A 29 18.36 22.53 14.68
N ALA A 30 18.55 21.21 14.81
CA ALA A 30 18.30 20.24 13.74
C ALA A 30 16.83 20.22 13.31
N ALA A 31 15.91 20.33 14.29
CA ALA A 31 14.47 20.34 14.05
C ALA A 31 13.90 21.71 13.67
N GLY A 32 14.68 22.80 13.75
CA GLY A 32 14.20 24.16 13.54
C GLY A 32 13.16 24.61 14.60
N VAL A 33 13.33 24.18 15.85
CA VAL A 33 12.41 24.52 16.97
C VAL A 33 13.14 25.19 18.12
N ASP A 34 12.37 25.72 19.07
CA ASP A 34 12.88 26.19 20.34
C ASP A 34 13.27 24.99 21.26
N PRO A 35 14.33 25.10 22.10
CA PRO A 35 14.70 24.07 23.07
C PRO A 35 13.59 23.62 24.02
N ALA A 36 12.66 24.50 24.41
CA ALA A 36 11.53 24.11 25.25
C ALA A 36 10.59 23.12 24.53
N SER A 37 10.54 23.12 23.20
CA SER A 37 9.81 22.11 22.41
C SER A 37 10.44 20.72 22.58
N VAL A 38 11.77 20.64 22.51
CA VAL A 38 12.52 19.38 22.73
C VAL A 38 12.35 18.88 24.17
N SER A 39 12.33 19.79 25.15
CA SER A 39 12.04 19.44 26.54
C SER A 39 10.65 18.80 26.71
N ARG A 40 9.63 19.29 26.00
CA ARG A 40 8.29 18.69 26.03
C ARG A 40 8.25 17.32 25.35
N TRP A 41 9.03 17.10 24.29
CA TRP A 41 9.20 15.77 23.66
C TRP A 41 9.83 14.77 24.63
N LYS A 42 10.88 15.19 25.34
CA LYS A 42 11.52 14.37 26.38
C LYS A 42 10.54 13.96 27.48
N LEU A 43 9.63 14.84 27.86
CA LEU A 43 8.62 14.60 28.88
C LEU A 43 7.40 13.83 28.35
N GLY A 44 7.36 13.46 27.07
CA GLY A 44 6.22 12.80 26.44
C GLY A 44 4.95 13.66 26.39
N LYS A 45 5.07 14.98 26.56
CA LYS A 45 3.90 15.90 26.61
C LYS A 45 3.35 16.21 25.22
N ASN A 46 4.19 16.11 24.19
CA ASN A 46 3.81 16.27 22.80
C ASN A 46 4.77 15.47 21.91
N THR A 47 4.26 15.02 20.77
CA THR A 47 5.06 14.44 19.69
C THR A 47 5.46 15.56 18.72
N PRO A 48 6.70 15.59 18.19
CA PRO A 48 7.05 16.48 17.08
C PRO A 48 6.14 16.24 15.87
N SER A 49 5.94 17.28 15.06
CA SER A 49 5.27 17.11 13.77
C SER A 49 6.12 16.32 12.77
N ALA A 50 5.50 15.65 11.79
CA ALA A 50 6.17 14.76 10.84
C ALA A 50 7.31 15.45 10.06
N ASP A 51 7.12 16.70 9.64
CA ASP A 51 8.11 17.56 9.01
C ASP A 51 9.37 17.75 9.89
N ARG A 52 9.19 17.90 11.21
CA ARG A 52 10.30 18.01 12.17
C ARG A 52 11.00 16.68 12.40
N VAL A 53 10.24 15.59 12.47
CA VAL A 53 10.79 14.22 12.55
C VAL A 53 11.72 13.96 11.37
N ILE A 54 11.27 14.29 10.16
CA ILE A 54 12.05 14.15 8.93
C ILE A 54 13.29 15.04 8.96
N ALA A 55 13.17 16.30 9.41
CA ALA A 55 14.30 17.22 9.51
C ALA A 55 15.40 16.70 10.45
N VAL A 56 15.01 16.20 11.62
CA VAL A 56 15.96 15.59 12.58
C VAL A 56 16.60 14.35 11.98
N ALA A 57 15.83 13.43 11.41
CA ALA A 57 16.35 12.21 10.81
C ALA A 57 17.41 12.54 9.73
N ARG A 58 17.11 13.48 8.83
CA ARG A 58 18.06 13.90 7.78
C ARG A 58 19.31 14.55 8.35
N HIS A 59 19.18 15.40 9.38
CA HIS A 59 20.32 16.06 10.01
C HIS A 59 21.32 15.07 10.61
N PHE A 60 20.82 13.99 11.22
CA PHE A 60 21.64 12.94 11.83
C PHE A 60 21.92 11.75 10.89
N GLY A 61 21.64 11.89 9.58
CA GLY A 61 21.95 10.86 8.58
C GLY A 61 21.13 9.57 8.72
N ARG A 62 19.93 9.64 9.29
CA ARG A 62 19.01 8.50 9.47
C ARG A 62 17.92 8.47 8.41
N ASN A 63 17.37 7.29 8.18
CA ASN A 63 16.25 7.11 7.26
C ASN A 63 14.99 7.78 7.84
N PRO A 64 14.39 8.77 7.17
CA PRO A 64 13.17 9.43 7.66
C PRO A 64 12.00 8.48 7.88
N VAL A 65 11.93 7.37 7.14
CA VAL A 65 10.87 6.36 7.29
C VAL A 65 10.97 5.67 8.65
N GLU A 66 12.17 5.28 9.09
CA GLU A 66 12.41 4.72 10.43
C GLU A 66 11.94 5.70 11.52
N ALA A 67 12.30 6.98 11.37
CA ALA A 67 11.94 8.02 12.33
C ALA A 67 10.41 8.24 12.40
N LEU A 68 9.72 8.19 11.26
CA LEU A 68 8.28 8.33 11.18
C LEU A 68 7.53 7.15 11.80
N VAL A 69 8.06 5.93 11.66
CA VAL A 69 7.50 4.75 12.35
C VAL A 69 7.60 4.92 13.85
N VAL A 70 8.79 5.28 14.37
CA VAL A 70 9.00 5.42 15.81
C VAL A 70 8.21 6.61 16.39
N ALA A 71 8.02 7.67 15.61
CA ALA A 71 7.16 8.78 16.00
C ALA A 71 5.65 8.46 15.92
N GLY A 72 5.27 7.28 15.42
CA GLY A 72 3.89 6.82 15.31
C GLY A 72 3.11 7.42 14.13
N TYR A 73 3.81 7.99 13.14
CA TYR A 73 3.21 8.50 11.91
C TYR A 73 3.06 7.43 10.82
N LEU A 74 3.82 6.34 10.93
CA LEU A 74 3.73 5.18 10.06
C LEU A 74 3.68 3.92 10.93
N GLU A 75 2.94 2.92 10.49
CA GLU A 75 2.98 1.59 11.06
C GLU A 75 4.10 0.77 10.42
N ALA A 76 4.70 -0.17 11.17
CA ALA A 76 5.79 -1.00 10.64
C ALA A 76 5.38 -1.78 9.38
N GLY A 77 4.10 -2.19 9.28
CA GLY A 77 3.56 -2.86 8.10
C GLY A 77 3.42 -1.96 6.87
N GLU A 78 3.34 -0.63 7.04
CA GLU A 78 3.30 0.32 5.91
C GLU A 78 4.68 0.50 5.28
N VAL A 79 5.76 0.23 6.01
CA VAL A 79 7.14 0.36 5.53
C VAL A 79 7.58 -0.86 4.72
N ASP A 80 7.03 -2.03 5.03
CA ASP A 80 7.26 -3.26 4.25
C ASP A 80 6.39 -3.31 2.98
N ALA A 81 5.42 -2.39 2.85
CA ALA A 81 4.65 -2.24 1.63
C ALA A 81 5.54 -1.71 0.49
N THR A 82 5.36 -2.27 -0.71
CA THR A 82 6.01 -1.75 -1.92
C THR A 82 5.60 -0.29 -2.13
N ILE A 83 6.55 0.64 -1.95
CA ILE A 83 6.32 2.06 -2.19
C ILE A 83 6.29 2.28 -3.71
N GLU A 84 5.09 2.50 -4.26
CA GLU A 84 4.94 2.99 -5.61
C GLU A 84 5.28 4.49 -5.62
N LEU A 85 6.56 4.80 -5.80
CA LEU A 85 6.96 6.14 -6.19
C LEU A 85 6.38 6.37 -7.58
N ALA A 86 5.43 7.30 -7.69
CA ALA A 86 4.96 7.80 -8.97
C ALA A 86 6.10 8.62 -9.63
N ALA A 87 7.15 7.93 -10.06
CA ALA A 87 7.92 8.42 -11.19
C ALA A 87 6.93 8.47 -12.36
N SER A 88 6.87 9.60 -13.06
CA SER A 88 6.16 9.64 -14.33
C SER A 88 6.65 8.46 -15.17
N ALA A 89 5.74 7.67 -15.74
CA ALA A 89 6.12 6.51 -16.55
C ALA A 89 7.10 6.89 -17.68
N SER A 90 7.05 8.15 -18.12
CA SER A 90 7.95 8.74 -19.11
C SER A 90 9.41 8.91 -18.66
N ALA A 91 9.71 8.78 -17.36
CA ALA A 91 11.05 8.89 -16.81
C ALA A 91 11.73 7.54 -16.62
N LEU A 92 11.00 6.44 -16.83
CA LEU A 92 11.52 5.08 -16.78
C LEU A 92 12.00 4.67 -18.17
N SER A 93 13.10 3.92 -18.22
CA SER A 93 13.42 3.15 -19.43
C SER A 93 12.40 2.02 -19.64
N ASP A 94 12.30 1.52 -20.87
CA ASP A 94 11.38 0.43 -21.22
C ASP A 94 11.59 -0.81 -20.34
N ASP A 95 12.85 -1.16 -20.04
CA ASP A 95 13.19 -2.28 -19.16
C ASP A 95 12.75 -2.05 -17.71
N GLU A 96 12.92 -0.83 -17.19
CA GLU A 96 12.45 -0.45 -15.86
C GLU A 96 10.92 -0.47 -15.76
N LEU A 97 10.24 -0.05 -16.82
CA LEU A 97 8.78 -0.08 -16.91
C LEU A 97 8.25 -1.51 -16.98
N LEU A 98 8.83 -2.38 -17.82
CA LEU A 98 8.47 -3.81 -17.89
C LEU A 98 8.70 -4.50 -16.55
N THR A 99 9.81 -4.19 -15.87
CA THR A 99 10.11 -4.71 -14.53
C THR A 99 9.09 -4.23 -13.49
N ALA A 100 8.66 -2.97 -13.57
CA ALA A 100 7.62 -2.42 -12.69
C ALA A 100 6.25 -3.09 -12.93
N ILE A 101 5.85 -3.27 -14.20
CA ILE A 101 4.61 -3.96 -14.58
C ILE A 101 4.63 -5.42 -14.09
N GLY A 102 5.73 -6.14 -14.31
CA GLY A 102 5.88 -7.52 -13.86
C GLY A 102 5.70 -7.67 -12.34
N ARG A 103 6.33 -6.79 -11.56
CA ARG A 103 6.15 -6.75 -10.10
C ARG A 103 4.70 -6.46 -9.70
N ARG A 104 4.03 -5.53 -10.37
CA ARG A 104 2.62 -5.19 -10.08
C ARG A 104 1.68 -6.36 -10.36
N LEU A 105 1.88 -7.07 -11.46
CA LEU A 105 1.10 -8.26 -11.82
C LEU A 105 1.32 -9.40 -10.81
N ALA A 106 2.56 -9.65 -10.41
CA ALA A 106 2.87 -10.66 -9.40
C ALA A 106 2.23 -10.35 -8.04
N ARG A 107 2.22 -9.07 -7.64
CA ARG A 107 1.53 -8.63 -6.43
C ARG A 107 0.02 -8.83 -6.52
N ALA A 108 -0.60 -8.44 -7.65
CA ALA A 108 -2.03 -8.64 -7.88
C ALA A 108 -2.43 -10.12 -7.79
N ALA A 109 -1.59 -11.00 -8.34
CA ALA A 109 -1.78 -12.45 -8.25
C ALA A 109 -1.61 -12.97 -6.81
N ALA A 110 -0.65 -12.46 -6.05
CA ALA A 110 -0.42 -12.85 -4.65
C ALA A 110 -1.51 -12.33 -3.68
N SER A 111 -2.14 -11.20 -3.98
CA SER A 111 -3.20 -10.61 -3.15
C SER A 111 -4.57 -11.28 -3.29
N GLY A 112 -4.70 -12.35 -4.08
CA GLY A 112 -5.94 -13.10 -4.19
C GLY A 112 -7.10 -12.24 -4.66
N HIS A 113 -7.14 -11.89 -5.94
CA HIS A 113 -8.41 -11.51 -6.55
C HIS A 113 -9.32 -12.74 -6.48
N GLU A 114 -10.21 -12.76 -5.50
CA GLU A 114 -11.40 -13.62 -5.50
C GLU A 114 -12.21 -13.20 -6.73
N ALA A 115 -11.88 -13.80 -7.87
CA ALA A 115 -12.73 -13.76 -9.04
C ALA A 115 -14.11 -14.28 -8.58
N PRO A 116 -15.22 -13.66 -8.98
CA PRO A 116 -16.54 -14.22 -8.70
C PRO A 116 -16.53 -15.64 -9.22
N ARG A 117 -16.69 -16.63 -8.34
CA ARG A 117 -16.98 -17.98 -8.78
C ARG A 117 -18.35 -17.91 -9.40
N ASP A 118 -18.41 -18.09 -10.71
CA ASP A 118 -19.63 -18.47 -11.41
C ASP A 118 -20.05 -19.87 -10.91
N ASP A 119 -20.50 -19.94 -9.66
CA ASP A 119 -21.15 -21.10 -9.04
C ASP A 119 -22.68 -21.06 -9.28
N ALA A 120 -23.15 -20.20 -10.18
CA ALA A 120 -24.53 -20.13 -10.61
C ALA A 120 -24.76 -20.90 -11.92
N LEU A 121 -24.29 -22.14 -12.03
CA LEU A 121 -24.81 -23.07 -13.02
C LEU A 121 -24.48 -24.52 -12.65
N ARG A 122 -25.22 -25.09 -11.68
CA ARG A 122 -25.60 -26.51 -11.62
C ARG A 122 -26.34 -26.78 -10.32
N ASP A 123 -27.66 -26.65 -10.40
CA ASP A 123 -28.60 -27.66 -9.90
C ASP A 123 -29.99 -27.26 -10.41
N ASP A 124 -30.38 -27.84 -11.54
CA ASP A 124 -31.75 -28.32 -11.72
C ASP A 124 -31.77 -29.33 -12.88
N ASP A 125 -31.47 -30.57 -12.51
CA ASP A 125 -31.90 -31.76 -13.22
C ASP A 125 -33.43 -31.85 -13.14
N ALA A 126 -34.10 -31.17 -14.07
CA ALA A 126 -35.49 -31.40 -14.38
C ALA A 126 -35.60 -31.77 -15.86
N LEU A 127 -35.34 -33.05 -16.12
CA LEU A 127 -35.81 -33.82 -17.25
C LEU A 127 -37.22 -33.37 -17.68
N ARG A 128 -37.31 -32.68 -18.83
CA ARG A 128 -38.47 -32.76 -19.72
C ARG A 128 -37.96 -32.96 -21.14
N ASP A 129 -38.10 -34.20 -21.59
CA ASP A 129 -38.21 -34.57 -23.00
C ASP A 129 -39.22 -33.64 -23.69
N ASP A 130 -38.76 -32.81 -24.61
CA ASP A 130 -39.36 -32.57 -25.94
C ASP A 130 -38.65 -31.39 -26.61
N ASP A 131 -38.46 -31.49 -27.93
CA ASP A 131 -37.94 -30.46 -28.86
C ASP A 131 -36.41 -30.46 -29.12
N ALA A 132 -35.95 -31.54 -29.77
CA ALA A 132 -34.73 -31.48 -30.57
C ALA A 132 -34.99 -30.62 -31.83
N PRO A 133 -34.29 -29.47 -32.04
CA PRO A 133 -34.43 -28.73 -33.29
C PRO A 133 -33.80 -29.52 -34.45
N PRO A 134 -34.46 -29.61 -35.63
CA PRO A 134 -33.89 -30.35 -36.76
C PRO A 134 -32.64 -29.65 -37.31
N PRO A 135 -31.65 -30.40 -37.83
CA PRO A 135 -30.43 -29.83 -38.37
C PRO A 135 -30.68 -29.00 -39.65
N VAL A 136 -29.98 -27.87 -39.73
CA VAL A 136 -30.13 -26.73 -40.67
C VAL A 136 -29.78 -26.98 -42.15
N SER A 137 -30.06 -28.16 -42.71
CA SER A 137 -29.65 -28.49 -44.08
C SER A 137 -30.75 -28.38 -45.15
N GLU A 138 -31.94 -27.88 -44.85
CA GLU A 138 -33.03 -27.73 -45.85
C GLU A 138 -33.64 -26.31 -45.84
N LEU A 139 -32.90 -25.31 -46.33
CA LEU A 139 -33.44 -23.96 -46.63
C LEU A 139 -33.62 -23.70 -48.14
N HIS A 140 -33.57 -24.72 -49.00
CA HIS A 140 -33.71 -24.56 -50.45
C HIS A 140 -34.80 -25.46 -51.08
N ALA A 141 -36.01 -25.51 -50.52
CA ALA A 141 -37.13 -26.18 -51.21
C ALA A 141 -38.56 -25.79 -50.76
N ALA A 142 -38.90 -24.50 -50.59
CA ALA A 142 -40.29 -23.98 -50.63
C ALA A 142 -40.21 -22.45 -50.47
N ARG A 143 -40.68 -21.57 -51.35
CA ARG A 143 -41.94 -21.59 -52.08
C ARG A 143 -41.89 -20.50 -53.17
N ARG A 144 -41.51 -20.88 -54.40
CA ARG A 144 -42.22 -20.39 -55.59
C ARG A 144 -43.52 -21.19 -55.65
N ALA A 145 -44.65 -20.58 -55.33
CA ALA A 145 -46.02 -21.00 -55.65
C ALA A 145 -46.95 -20.02 -54.92
N GLY A 146 -47.36 -18.93 -55.58
CA GLY A 146 -48.67 -18.85 -56.23
C GLY A 146 -49.42 -17.74 -55.49
N SER A 147 -49.61 -16.56 -56.07
CA SER A 147 -50.59 -16.19 -57.11
C SER A 147 -51.69 -15.36 -56.46
#